data_AF-A0A932WRY3-F1
#
_entry.id   AF-A0A932WRY3-F1
#
_cell.length_a   1.000
_cell.length_b   1.000
_cell.length_c   1.000
_cell.angle_alpha   90.00
_cell.angle_beta   90.00
_cell.angle_gamma   90.00
#
_symmetry.space_group_name_H-M   'P 1'
#
loop_
_entity.id
_entity.type
_entity.pdbx_description
1 polymer ?
#
loop_
_entity_poly.entity_id
_entity_poly.type
_entity_poly.pdbx_seq_one_letter_code
_entity_poly.pdbx_strand_id
1 'polypeptide(L)'
;DLSGAGVALPTIENRAALLERLDACRRGFDVAGRAGALDAWDACHAQALRLVLAARPGKQNPFNLAQEPDSIRDLYGREEWGQGFLVARRLVEAGVRMVQVNLRGWDTHQNAFRDLKGKLLPSIDHCLSGFLDDLADRGLLDETLVVMCGEMGRTPKISPIAAGGKNASGEIFTPGRHHWGDVFPCFFAGGGIRGGQVIGQSDRHGGVPVSEAYTPSDLAATIFHQLGIDSHAEFHDTQGRPYRMYLGRPIAPLVG
;
A
#
# COMPACT_ATOMS: atom_id res chain seq x y z
N ASP A 1 22.81 -42.15 -5.41
CA ASP A 1 21.45 -41.85 -5.87
C ASP A 1 21.22 -40.36 -6.03
N LEU A 2 21.41 -39.89 -7.26
CA LEU A 2 21.07 -38.55 -7.73
C LEU A 2 20.20 -38.73 -8.98
N SER A 3 18.87 -38.70 -8.82
CA SER A 3 17.92 -38.72 -9.93
C SER A 3 17.42 -37.30 -10.20
N GLY A 4 18.10 -36.61 -11.12
CA GLY A 4 17.66 -35.34 -11.68
C GLY A 4 16.46 -35.54 -12.60
N ALA A 5 15.30 -35.02 -12.20
CA ALA A 5 14.15 -34.87 -13.08
C ALA A 5 14.42 -33.69 -14.03
N GLY A 6 14.68 -34.01 -15.29
CA GLY A 6 14.85 -33.03 -16.37
C GLY A 6 13.59 -32.19 -16.56
N VAL A 7 13.78 -30.87 -16.63
CA VAL A 7 12.74 -29.92 -17.05
C VAL A 7 12.38 -30.25 -18.50
N ALA A 8 11.11 -30.59 -18.75
CA ALA A 8 10.64 -31.01 -20.06
C ALA A 8 10.78 -29.86 -21.10
N LEU A 9 11.41 -30.17 -22.24
CA LEU A 9 11.64 -29.30 -23.41
C LEU A 9 10.43 -28.42 -23.84
N PRO A 10 9.16 -28.89 -23.80
CA PRO A 10 8.00 -28.06 -24.15
C PRO A 10 7.79 -26.83 -23.25
N THR A 11 8.33 -26.85 -22.03
CA THR A 11 8.23 -25.74 -21.07
C THR A 11 9.25 -24.63 -21.38
N ILE A 12 10.38 -24.99 -22.00
CA ILE A 12 11.44 -24.06 -22.40
C ILE A 12 11.08 -23.37 -23.72
N GLU A 13 10.52 -24.11 -24.68
CA GLU A 13 10.03 -23.54 -25.95
C GLU A 13 8.95 -22.49 -25.74
N ASN A 14 8.03 -22.71 -24.79
CA ASN A 14 7.01 -21.72 -24.43
C ASN A 14 7.59 -20.44 -23.81
N ARG A 15 8.69 -20.53 -23.05
CA ARG A 15 9.34 -19.35 -22.46
C ARG A 15 10.15 -18.56 -23.48
N ALA A 16 10.85 -19.24 -24.39
CA ALA A 16 11.59 -18.58 -25.47
C ALA A 16 10.64 -17.87 -26.44
N ALA A 17 9.55 -18.53 -26.84
CA ALA A 17 8.53 -17.93 -27.71
C ALA A 17 7.80 -16.75 -27.04
N LEU A 18 7.57 -16.82 -25.73
CA LEU A 18 6.98 -15.70 -24.98
C LEU A 18 7.95 -14.52 -24.88
N LEU A 19 9.25 -14.79 -24.66
CA LEU A 19 10.29 -13.76 -24.65
C LEU A 19 10.42 -13.07 -26.02
N GLU A 20 10.39 -13.83 -27.11
CA GLU A 20 10.42 -13.26 -28.46
C GLU A 20 9.19 -12.39 -28.77
N ARG A 21 8.01 -12.81 -28.32
CA ARG A 21 6.77 -12.03 -28.44
C ARG A 21 6.81 -10.74 -27.61
N LEU A 22 7.38 -10.78 -26.40
CA LEU A 22 7.58 -9.61 -25.56
C LEU A 22 8.62 -8.65 -26.14
N ASP A 23 9.73 -9.16 -26.68
CA ASP A 23 10.76 -8.35 -27.34
C ASP A 23 10.25 -7.73 -28.65
N ALA A 24 9.38 -8.43 -29.38
CA ALA A 24 8.69 -7.87 -30.54
C ALA A 24 7.72 -6.75 -30.15
N CYS A 25 7.01 -6.91 -29.03
CA CYS A 25 6.13 -5.88 -28.47
C CYS A 25 6.95 -4.63 -28.09
N ARG A 26 8.09 -4.79 -27.42
CA ARG A 26 9.03 -3.71 -27.09
C ARG A 26 9.47 -2.91 -28.31
N ARG A 27 9.88 -3.59 -29.39
CA ARG A 27 10.28 -2.93 -30.65
C ARG A 27 9.13 -2.17 -31.32
N GLY A 28 7.89 -2.62 -31.16
CA GLY A 28 6.70 -1.90 -31.62
C GLY A 28 6.47 -0.58 -30.90
N PHE A 29 6.69 -0.55 -29.58
CA PHE A 29 6.52 0.66 -28.75
C PHE A 29 7.63 1.69 -28.95
N ASP A 30 8.89 1.26 -29.15
CA ASP A 30 10.01 2.17 -29.48
C ASP A 30 9.76 2.93 -30.80
N VAL A 31 8.98 2.37 -31.72
CA VAL A 31 8.59 2.99 -33.00
C VAL A 31 7.33 3.87 -32.88
N ALA A 32 6.45 3.57 -31.92
CA ALA A 32 5.16 4.26 -31.72
C ALA A 32 5.26 5.59 -30.94
N GLY A 33 6.39 5.86 -30.27
CA GLY A 33 6.65 7.09 -29.49
C GLY A 33 6.73 8.41 -30.27
N ARG A 34 6.09 8.52 -31.44
CA ARG A 34 6.02 9.74 -32.28
C ARG A 34 4.62 10.38 -32.34
N ALA A 35 3.62 9.89 -31.60
CA ALA A 35 2.23 10.34 -31.73
C ALA A 35 1.49 10.62 -30.39
N GLY A 36 2.07 11.48 -29.56
CA GLY A 36 1.48 12.62 -28.82
C GLY A 36 0.18 12.54 -27.98
N ALA A 37 -0.61 11.47 -27.98
CA ALA A 37 -1.85 11.40 -27.18
C ALA A 37 -2.16 10.01 -26.58
N LEU A 38 -1.42 8.98 -26.99
CA LEU A 38 -1.40 7.65 -26.35
C LEU A 38 -0.39 7.56 -25.19
N ASP A 39 0.42 8.61 -25.00
CA ASP A 39 1.65 8.59 -24.21
C ASP A 39 1.44 8.30 -22.71
N ALA A 40 0.31 8.67 -22.09
CA ALA A 40 0.08 8.44 -20.65
C ALA A 40 -0.39 7.01 -20.33
N TRP A 41 -1.28 6.44 -21.15
CA TRP A 41 -1.72 5.04 -21.03
C TRP A 41 -0.57 4.08 -21.40
N ASP A 42 0.19 4.45 -22.43
CA ASP A 42 1.38 3.73 -22.87
C ASP A 42 2.54 3.87 -21.87
N ALA A 43 2.72 5.01 -21.19
CA ALA A 43 3.75 5.15 -20.15
C ALA A 43 3.46 4.28 -18.92
N CYS A 44 2.21 4.25 -18.43
CA CYS A 44 1.83 3.37 -17.31
C CYS A 44 1.94 1.88 -17.69
N HIS A 45 1.52 1.50 -18.91
CA HIS A 45 1.70 0.13 -19.41
C HIS A 45 3.17 -0.21 -19.64
N ALA A 46 3.97 0.71 -20.18
CA ALA A 46 5.41 0.53 -20.36
C ALA A 46 6.14 0.47 -19.02
N GLN A 47 5.69 1.18 -17.98
CA GLN A 47 6.24 1.12 -16.62
C GLN A 47 5.86 -0.20 -15.92
N ALA A 48 4.61 -0.64 -16.01
CA ALA A 48 4.18 -1.94 -15.53
C ALA A 48 4.91 -3.07 -16.25
N LEU A 49 5.03 -2.98 -17.59
CA LEU A 49 5.79 -3.92 -18.40
C LEU A 49 7.28 -3.84 -18.05
N ARG A 50 7.86 -2.65 -17.81
CA ARG A 50 9.24 -2.50 -17.32
C ARG A 50 9.42 -3.12 -15.95
N LEU A 51 8.47 -3.04 -15.02
CA LEU A 51 8.55 -3.75 -13.73
C LEU A 51 8.52 -5.26 -13.93
N VAL A 52 7.59 -5.74 -14.73
CA VAL A 52 7.45 -7.18 -15.06
C VAL A 52 8.67 -7.69 -15.82
N LEU A 53 9.27 -6.87 -16.69
CA LEU A 53 10.49 -7.17 -17.44
C LEU A 53 11.77 -6.92 -16.63
N ALA A 54 11.75 -6.04 -15.62
CA ALA A 54 12.81 -5.80 -14.64
C ALA A 54 12.84 -6.87 -13.54
N ALA A 55 11.82 -7.73 -13.49
CA ALA A 55 11.88 -9.02 -12.79
C ALA A 55 12.91 -10.00 -13.40
N ARG A 56 13.75 -9.56 -14.35
CA ARG A 56 14.97 -10.28 -14.78
C ARG A 56 15.90 -10.52 -13.58
N PRO A 57 16.73 -11.59 -13.61
CA PRO A 57 17.84 -11.75 -12.69
C PRO A 57 18.82 -10.59 -12.86
N GLY A 58 19.08 -9.82 -11.80
CA GLY A 58 20.02 -8.69 -11.83
C GLY A 58 19.83 -7.71 -10.68
N LYS A 59 20.85 -6.89 -10.39
CA LYS A 59 20.94 -5.96 -9.23
C LYS A 59 19.84 -4.88 -9.12
N GLN A 60 18.93 -4.81 -10.09
CA GLN A 60 17.85 -3.80 -10.15
C GLN A 60 16.45 -4.41 -10.03
N ASN A 61 16.33 -5.71 -9.74
CA ASN A 61 15.02 -6.33 -9.54
C ASN A 61 14.47 -5.95 -8.14
N PRO A 62 13.35 -5.21 -8.05
CA PRO A 62 12.80 -4.78 -6.77
C PRO A 62 12.27 -5.95 -5.92
N PHE A 63 11.95 -7.09 -6.54
CA PHE A 63 11.43 -8.28 -5.86
C PHE A 63 12.53 -9.23 -5.35
N ASN A 64 13.79 -9.03 -5.75
CA ASN A 64 14.89 -9.86 -5.29
C ASN A 64 15.48 -9.31 -3.99
N LEU A 65 14.86 -9.66 -2.87
CA LEU A 65 15.27 -9.24 -1.53
C LEU A 65 16.61 -9.82 -1.07
N ALA A 66 17.14 -10.86 -1.74
CA ALA A 66 18.46 -11.41 -1.43
C ALA A 66 19.61 -10.46 -1.80
N GLN A 67 19.31 -9.34 -2.48
CA GLN A 67 20.28 -8.29 -2.77
C GLN A 67 20.48 -7.31 -1.62
N GLU A 68 19.58 -7.34 -0.63
CA GLU A 68 19.68 -6.50 0.56
C GLU A 68 20.60 -7.15 1.59
N PRO A 69 21.43 -6.37 2.29
CA PRO A 69 22.17 -6.86 3.45
C PRO A 69 21.20 -7.44 4.49
N ASP A 70 21.65 -8.47 5.22
CA ASP A 70 20.82 -9.09 6.27
C ASP A 70 20.36 -8.08 7.32
N SER A 71 21.18 -7.08 7.65
CA SER A 71 20.81 -6.00 8.58
C SER A 71 19.60 -5.19 8.11
N ILE A 72 19.47 -4.92 6.80
CA ILE A 72 18.31 -4.23 6.23
C ILE A 72 17.10 -5.15 6.24
N ARG A 73 17.27 -6.44 5.97
CA ARG A 73 16.16 -7.39 6.03
C ARG A 73 15.64 -7.57 7.45
N ASP A 74 16.53 -7.50 8.44
CA ASP A 74 16.19 -7.61 9.86
C ASP A 74 15.53 -6.32 10.38
N LEU A 75 15.95 -5.15 9.90
CA LEU A 75 15.32 -3.84 10.21
C LEU A 75 13.81 -3.82 9.91
N TYR A 76 13.41 -4.49 8.83
CA TYR A 76 12.00 -4.56 8.42
C TYR A 76 11.25 -5.72 9.06
N GLY A 77 11.97 -6.73 9.57
CA GLY A 77 11.40 -8.04 9.89
C GLY A 77 11.33 -9.00 8.70
N ARG A 78 11.48 -10.29 8.99
CA ARG A 78 11.50 -11.38 8.00
C ARG A 78 10.13 -12.01 7.74
N GLU A 79 9.10 -11.50 8.39
CA GLU A 79 7.71 -11.86 8.16
C GLU A 79 7.14 -11.21 6.88
N GLU A 80 5.93 -11.64 6.50
CA GLU A 80 5.25 -11.20 5.28
C GLU A 80 5.18 -9.67 5.14
N TRP A 81 4.81 -8.96 6.21
CA TRP A 81 4.68 -7.50 6.18
C TRP A 81 6.03 -6.82 6.02
N GLY A 82 7.03 -7.23 6.78
CA GLY A 82 8.38 -6.66 6.70
C GLY A 82 8.97 -6.79 5.30
N GLN A 83 8.85 -7.97 4.71
CA GLN A 83 9.28 -8.19 3.33
C GLN A 83 8.43 -7.39 2.32
N GLY A 84 7.13 -7.20 2.59
CA GLY A 84 6.24 -6.35 1.79
C GLY A 84 6.65 -4.88 1.79
N PHE A 85 6.96 -4.31 2.96
CA PHE A 85 7.49 -2.96 3.11
C PHE A 85 8.87 -2.82 2.45
N LEU A 86 9.74 -3.82 2.56
CA LEU A 86 11.05 -3.82 1.91
C LEU A 86 10.93 -3.80 0.38
N VAL A 87 10.03 -4.60 -0.18
CA VAL A 87 9.68 -4.52 -1.62
C VAL A 87 9.14 -3.15 -1.96
N ALA A 88 8.26 -2.57 -1.12
CA ALA A 88 7.71 -1.24 -1.36
C ALA A 88 8.81 -0.18 -1.45
N ARG A 89 9.79 -0.19 -0.54
CA ARG A 89 10.95 0.72 -0.63
C ARG A 89 11.73 0.53 -1.91
N ARG A 90 12.04 -0.72 -2.30
CA ARG A 90 12.74 -1.01 -3.56
C ARG A 90 11.96 -0.55 -4.80
N LEU A 91 10.63 -0.59 -4.75
CA LEU A 91 9.76 -0.08 -5.82
C LEU A 91 9.82 1.45 -5.90
N VAL A 92 9.81 2.14 -4.76
CA VAL A 92 10.00 3.61 -4.69
C VAL A 92 11.35 3.99 -5.29
N GLU A 93 12.44 3.34 -4.89
CA GLU A 93 13.78 3.56 -5.48
C GLU A 93 13.83 3.30 -6.99
N ALA A 94 13.05 2.33 -7.48
CA ALA A 94 12.92 2.04 -8.91
C ALA A 94 12.03 3.05 -9.66
N GLY A 95 11.51 4.09 -8.98
CA GLY A 95 10.71 5.15 -9.56
C GLY A 95 9.23 4.81 -9.72
N VAL A 96 8.70 3.81 -9.01
CA VAL A 96 7.27 3.52 -8.98
C VAL A 96 6.54 4.65 -8.26
N ARG A 97 5.56 5.26 -8.94
CA ARG A 97 4.86 6.46 -8.46
C ARG A 97 3.78 6.18 -7.42
N MET A 98 3.28 4.95 -7.36
CA MET A 98 2.27 4.54 -6.39
C MET A 98 2.48 3.08 -6.01
N VAL A 99 2.64 2.83 -4.71
CA VAL A 99 2.81 1.49 -4.15
C VAL A 99 1.76 1.29 -3.06
N GLN A 100 1.06 0.15 -3.11
CA GLN A 100 0.09 -0.23 -2.10
C GLN A 100 0.53 -1.51 -1.40
N VAL A 101 0.68 -1.44 -0.08
CA VAL A 101 0.95 -2.60 0.78
C VAL A 101 -0.36 -2.97 1.49
N ASN A 102 -0.82 -4.20 1.31
CA ASN A 102 -2.06 -4.67 1.92
C ASN A 102 -1.79 -5.41 3.22
N LEU A 103 -2.24 -4.84 4.33
CA LEU A 103 -2.12 -5.45 5.66
C LEU A 103 -3.45 -6.12 6.02
N ARG A 104 -3.46 -7.44 6.10
CA ARG A 104 -4.67 -8.23 6.37
C ARG A 104 -4.85 -8.52 7.86
N GLY A 105 -6.07 -8.87 8.27
CA GLY A 105 -6.33 -9.35 9.64
C GLY A 105 -6.78 -8.29 10.64
N TRP A 106 -6.97 -7.03 10.22
CA TRP A 106 -7.44 -5.95 11.11
C TRP A 106 -8.93 -6.00 11.44
N ASP A 107 -9.74 -6.77 10.68
CA ASP A 107 -11.18 -6.96 10.95
C ASP A 107 -11.44 -7.97 12.09
N THR A 108 -11.03 -7.58 13.29
CA THR A 108 -10.98 -8.42 14.49
C THR A 108 -12.34 -8.53 15.21
N HIS A 109 -13.30 -9.24 14.61
CA HIS A 109 -14.59 -9.58 15.26
C HIS A 109 -14.46 -10.66 16.35
N GLN A 110 -13.36 -11.41 16.32
CA GLN A 110 -13.03 -12.48 17.24
C GLN A 110 -11.57 -12.36 17.63
N ASN A 111 -11.24 -12.80 18.84
CA ASN A 111 -9.87 -12.86 19.34
C ASN A 111 -9.07 -11.55 19.25
N ALA A 112 -9.77 -10.41 19.25
CA ALA A 112 -9.18 -9.11 18.94
C ALA A 112 -7.97 -8.81 19.80
N PHE A 113 -8.08 -8.97 21.12
CA PHE A 113 -6.97 -8.67 22.04
C PHE A 113 -5.78 -9.60 21.86
N ARG A 114 -6.02 -10.89 21.59
CA ARG A 114 -4.96 -11.87 21.32
C ARG A 114 -4.24 -11.52 20.03
N ASP A 115 -4.98 -11.25 18.96
CA ASP A 115 -4.41 -11.06 17.63
C ASP A 115 -3.76 -9.68 17.50
N LEU A 116 -4.39 -8.62 18.03
CA LEU A 116 -3.80 -7.28 18.09
C LEU A 116 -2.48 -7.28 18.86
N LYS A 117 -2.47 -7.82 20.09
CA LYS A 117 -1.28 -7.81 20.94
C LYS A 117 -0.20 -8.78 20.47
N GLY A 118 -0.59 -9.95 19.98
CA GLY A 118 0.35 -11.03 19.67
C GLY A 118 0.88 -11.03 18.25
N LYS A 119 0.21 -10.34 17.30
CA LYS A 119 0.56 -10.41 15.87
C LYS A 119 0.52 -9.06 15.18
N LEU A 120 -0.62 -8.36 15.24
CA LEU A 120 -0.85 -7.21 14.37
C LEU A 120 -0.04 -5.99 14.81
N LEU A 121 -0.22 -5.52 16.06
CA LEU A 121 0.43 -4.29 16.54
C LEU A 121 1.96 -4.42 16.59
N PRO A 122 2.57 -5.51 17.09
CA PRO A 122 4.03 -5.62 17.08
C PRO A 122 4.63 -5.65 15.68
N SER A 123 4.00 -6.36 14.73
CA SER A 123 4.52 -6.46 13.37
C SER A 123 4.40 -5.14 12.63
N ILE A 124 3.26 -4.44 12.71
CA ILE A 124 3.12 -3.14 12.03
C ILE A 124 4.05 -2.07 12.61
N ASP A 125 4.25 -2.05 13.93
CA ASP A 125 5.15 -1.11 14.60
C ASP A 125 6.59 -1.32 14.12
N HIS A 126 7.06 -2.57 14.09
CA HIS A 126 8.39 -2.93 13.59
C HIS A 126 8.56 -2.60 12.09
N CYS A 127 7.62 -3.04 11.25
CA CYS A 127 7.72 -2.85 9.80
C CYS A 127 7.66 -1.38 9.39
N LEU A 128 6.73 -0.62 9.97
CA LEU A 128 6.52 0.79 9.62
C LEU A 128 7.66 1.66 10.13
N SER A 129 8.16 1.43 11.36
CA SER A 129 9.32 2.18 11.87
C SER A 129 10.56 1.95 11.01
N GLY A 130 10.91 0.68 10.75
CA GLY A 130 12.05 0.34 9.89
C GLY A 130 11.93 0.90 8.47
N PHE A 131 10.72 0.93 7.90
CA PHE A 131 10.47 1.55 6.60
C PHE A 131 10.67 3.06 6.61
N LEU A 132 10.17 3.77 7.61
CA LEU A 132 10.32 5.22 7.72
C LEU A 132 11.78 5.61 7.94
N ASP A 133 12.49 4.88 8.81
CA ASP A 133 13.92 5.10 9.07
C ASP A 133 14.75 4.86 7.79
N ASP A 134 14.52 3.75 7.07
CA ASP A 134 15.24 3.43 5.83
C ASP A 134 14.92 4.42 4.70
N LEU A 135 13.67 4.91 4.59
CA LEU A 135 13.35 5.99 3.65
C LEU A 135 14.05 7.30 4.01
N ALA A 136 14.13 7.64 5.30
CA ALA A 136 14.81 8.85 5.77
C ALA A 136 16.33 8.78 5.51
N ASP A 137 16.97 7.66 5.88
CA ASP A 137 18.41 7.44 5.67
C ASP A 137 18.82 7.52 4.20
N ARG A 138 17.91 7.20 3.29
CA ARG A 138 18.11 7.27 1.83
C ARG A 138 17.73 8.62 1.23
N GLY A 139 17.17 9.54 2.01
CA GLY A 139 16.64 10.82 1.52
C GLY A 139 15.37 10.68 0.68
N LEU A 140 14.70 9.52 0.71
CA LEU A 140 13.48 9.26 -0.05
C LEU A 140 12.22 9.73 0.67
N LEU A 141 12.28 9.86 2.01
CA LEU A 141 11.11 10.23 2.81
C LEU A 141 10.58 11.63 2.44
N ASP A 142 11.45 12.58 2.12
CA ASP A 142 11.05 13.94 1.73
C ASP A 142 10.28 13.99 0.41
N GLU A 143 10.51 13.04 -0.50
CA GLU A 143 9.85 12.94 -1.81
C GLU A 143 8.74 11.87 -1.86
N THR A 144 8.55 11.11 -0.79
CA THR A 144 7.57 10.00 -0.73
C THR A 144 6.50 10.28 0.31
N LEU A 145 5.26 10.46 -0.13
CA LEU A 145 4.11 10.51 0.76
C LEU A 145 3.73 9.10 1.24
N VAL A 146 3.90 8.84 2.54
CA VAL A 146 3.46 7.61 3.19
C VAL A 146 2.12 7.84 3.85
N VAL A 147 1.10 7.08 3.42
CA VAL A 147 -0.23 7.08 4.04
C VAL A 147 -0.58 5.67 4.47
N MET A 148 -0.97 5.52 5.74
CA MET A 148 -1.51 4.27 6.28
C MET A 148 -2.87 4.55 6.91
N CYS A 149 -3.92 3.94 6.37
CA CYS A 149 -5.27 4.07 6.89
C CYS A 149 -6.03 2.75 6.74
N GLY A 150 -7.00 2.55 7.64
CA GLY A 150 -8.03 1.53 7.45
C GLY A 150 -9.21 2.06 6.63
N GLU A 151 -10.22 1.23 6.44
CA GLU A 151 -11.49 1.59 5.83
C GLU A 151 -12.54 2.06 6.86
N MET A 152 -12.38 1.65 8.11
CA MET A 152 -13.32 1.91 9.21
C MET A 152 -12.65 1.71 10.57
N GLY A 153 -13.31 2.18 11.62
CA GLY A 153 -12.93 1.95 13.01
C GLY A 153 -13.56 0.69 13.58
N ARG A 154 -13.39 0.52 14.90
CA ARG A 154 -13.99 -0.58 15.68
C ARG A 154 -14.90 -0.04 16.77
N THR A 155 -16.01 -0.72 17.04
CA THR A 155 -16.96 -0.29 18.08
C THR A 155 -16.26 -0.06 19.42
N PRO A 156 -16.58 1.02 20.17
CA PRO A 156 -16.10 1.22 21.54
C PRO A 156 -16.43 0.07 22.47
N LYS A 157 -17.58 -0.57 22.22
CA LYS A 157 -18.06 -1.74 22.96
C LYS A 157 -17.46 -3.02 22.39
N ILE A 158 -16.98 -3.86 23.29
CA ILE A 158 -16.54 -5.24 23.00
C ILE A 158 -17.78 -6.13 23.00
N SER A 159 -17.97 -6.93 21.96
CA SER A 159 -19.13 -7.82 21.84
C SER A 159 -18.81 -9.07 21.02
N PRO A 160 -19.45 -10.21 21.33
CA PRO A 160 -19.28 -11.42 20.55
C PRO A 160 -20.04 -11.33 19.22
N ILE A 161 -19.44 -11.85 18.13
CA ILE A 161 -20.11 -11.97 16.83
C ILE A 161 -21.08 -13.17 16.74
N ALA A 162 -21.01 -14.11 17.68
CA ALA A 162 -21.91 -15.25 17.75
C ALA A 162 -22.32 -15.56 19.20
N ALA A 163 -23.60 -15.90 19.39
CA ALA A 163 -24.12 -16.38 20.66
C ALA A 163 -23.42 -17.70 21.04
N GLY A 164 -22.76 -17.73 22.20
CA GLY A 164 -22.03 -18.90 22.69
C GLY A 164 -20.52 -18.90 22.41
N GLY A 165 -19.97 -17.85 21.77
CA GLY A 165 -18.52 -17.68 21.62
C GLY A 165 -17.85 -18.78 20.80
N LYS A 166 -18.59 -19.41 19.88
CA LYS A 166 -18.11 -20.44 18.96
C LYS A 166 -18.35 -20.01 17.53
N ASN A 167 -17.36 -20.22 16.66
CA ASN A 167 -17.53 -19.97 15.23
C ASN A 167 -18.29 -21.14 14.55
N ALA A 168 -18.49 -21.06 13.24
CA ALA A 168 -19.24 -22.07 12.48
C ALA A 168 -18.62 -23.48 12.55
N SER A 169 -17.30 -23.59 12.78
CA SER A 169 -16.58 -24.86 12.98
C SER A 169 -16.62 -25.36 14.44
N GLY A 170 -17.24 -24.61 15.36
CA GLY A 170 -17.34 -24.96 16.77
C GLY A 170 -16.14 -24.55 17.63
N GLU A 171 -15.16 -23.84 17.04
CA GLU A 171 -13.98 -23.35 17.75
C GLU A 171 -14.36 -22.19 18.67
N ILE A 172 -13.87 -22.27 19.92
CA ILE A 172 -14.12 -21.23 20.93
C ILE A 172 -13.25 -20.01 20.62
N PHE A 173 -13.86 -18.82 20.67
CA PHE A 173 -13.17 -17.55 20.50
C PHE A 173 -13.51 -16.57 21.62
N THR A 174 -12.62 -15.60 21.83
CA THR A 174 -12.89 -14.45 22.69
C THR A 174 -13.55 -13.31 21.91
N PRO A 175 -14.44 -12.50 22.52
CA PRO A 175 -15.09 -11.39 21.84
C PRO A 175 -14.12 -10.40 21.20
N GLY A 176 -14.52 -9.83 20.06
CA GLY A 176 -13.83 -8.72 19.42
C GLY A 176 -14.66 -7.44 19.47
N ARG A 177 -14.55 -6.65 18.40
CA ARG A 177 -15.34 -5.43 18.19
C ARG A 177 -16.04 -5.53 16.83
N HIS A 178 -17.11 -4.79 16.59
CA HIS A 178 -17.74 -4.71 15.27
C HIS A 178 -17.21 -3.52 14.45
N HIS A 179 -17.68 -3.41 13.22
CA HIS A 179 -17.43 -2.28 12.31
C HIS A 179 -17.94 -0.97 12.92
N TRP A 180 -17.23 0.13 12.70
CA TRP A 180 -17.58 1.43 13.24
C TRP A 180 -17.17 2.57 12.31
N GLY A 181 -18.14 3.30 11.78
CA GLY A 181 -17.90 4.34 10.77
C GLY A 181 -17.58 5.72 11.34
N ASP A 182 -17.91 5.98 12.61
CA ASP A 182 -17.88 7.34 13.15
C ASP A 182 -16.46 7.87 13.40
N VAL A 183 -15.48 6.99 13.61
CA VAL A 183 -14.08 7.40 13.84
C VAL A 183 -13.09 6.28 13.53
N PHE A 184 -11.99 6.61 12.85
CA PHE A 184 -10.85 5.72 12.62
C PHE A 184 -9.56 6.52 12.45
N PRO A 185 -8.39 5.94 12.79
CA PRO A 185 -7.11 6.62 12.65
C PRO A 185 -6.58 6.56 11.21
N CYS A 186 -5.89 7.63 10.81
CA CYS A 186 -5.05 7.69 9.61
C CYS A 186 -3.66 8.19 10.00
N PHE A 187 -2.63 7.65 9.37
CA PHE A 187 -1.24 8.01 9.57
C PHE A 187 -0.67 8.62 8.29
N PHE A 188 0.10 9.70 8.44
CA PHE A 188 0.80 10.39 7.36
C PHE A 188 2.26 10.64 7.75
N ALA A 189 3.17 10.46 6.79
CA ALA A 189 4.58 10.84 6.91
C ALA A 189 5.19 11.15 5.54
N GLY A 190 6.29 11.89 5.54
CA GLY A 190 7.06 12.20 4.34
C GLY A 190 6.32 13.09 3.35
N GLY A 191 6.91 13.28 2.16
CA GLY A 191 6.29 13.99 1.04
C GLY A 191 5.82 15.39 1.39
N GLY A 192 6.54 16.12 2.25
CA GLY A 192 6.21 17.47 2.71
C GLY A 192 5.15 17.56 3.82
N ILE A 193 4.69 16.45 4.39
CA ILE A 193 3.76 16.45 5.53
C ILE A 193 4.47 16.96 6.79
N ARG A 194 3.80 17.84 7.53
CA ARG A 194 4.21 18.25 8.89
C ARG A 194 3.98 17.10 9.88
N GLY A 195 5.03 16.35 10.21
CA GLY A 195 4.99 15.27 11.18
C GLY A 195 4.97 15.72 12.65
N GLY A 196 5.05 14.75 13.58
CA GLY A 196 5.24 15.01 15.02
C GLY A 196 3.99 15.53 15.76
N GLN A 197 2.80 15.35 15.18
CA GLN A 197 1.54 15.85 15.73
C GLN A 197 0.46 14.79 15.73
N VAL A 198 -0.51 14.96 16.64
CA VAL A 198 -1.78 14.22 16.66
C VAL A 198 -2.87 15.22 16.31
N ILE A 199 -3.59 14.96 15.22
CA ILE A 199 -4.67 15.81 14.72
C ILE A 199 -6.00 15.11 14.99
N GLY A 200 -6.90 15.84 15.62
CA GLY A 200 -8.20 15.33 15.99
C GLY A 200 -8.20 14.58 17.32
N GLN A 201 -9.39 14.41 17.89
CA GLN A 201 -9.63 13.74 19.15
C GLN A 201 -10.98 13.03 19.12
N SER A 202 -11.03 11.80 19.62
CA SER A 202 -12.27 11.09 19.90
C SER A 202 -12.72 11.24 21.35
N ASP A 203 -13.96 10.88 21.64
CA ASP A 203 -14.44 10.80 23.01
C ASP A 203 -13.59 9.79 23.83
N ARG A 204 -13.77 9.81 25.15
CA ARG A 204 -13.01 8.92 26.06
C ARG A 204 -13.16 7.42 25.78
N HIS A 205 -14.12 7.03 24.94
CA HIS A 205 -14.41 5.65 24.58
C HIS A 205 -13.90 5.28 23.18
N GLY A 206 -13.40 6.26 22.42
CA GLY A 206 -12.99 6.09 21.02
C GLY A 206 -14.16 5.90 20.06
N GLY A 207 -15.34 6.44 20.38
CA GLY A 207 -16.58 6.23 19.65
C GLY A 207 -16.93 7.31 18.65
N VAL A 208 -16.69 8.57 18.96
CA VAL A 208 -17.06 9.68 18.07
C VAL A 208 -16.01 10.78 18.16
N PRO A 209 -15.82 11.59 17.11
CA PRO A 209 -14.96 12.76 17.21
C PRO A 209 -15.53 13.78 18.18
N VAL A 210 -14.66 14.43 18.96
CA VAL A 210 -15.00 15.53 19.90
C VAL A 210 -14.26 16.84 19.57
N SER A 211 -13.34 16.80 18.61
CA SER A 211 -12.70 17.98 18.01
C SER A 211 -13.19 18.19 16.58
N GLU A 212 -12.55 19.11 15.85
CA GLU A 212 -12.65 19.15 14.40
C GLU A 212 -12.38 17.75 13.83
N ALA A 213 -13.28 17.29 12.95
CA ALA A 213 -13.26 15.97 12.35
C ALA A 213 -13.02 16.13 10.85
N TYR A 214 -12.22 15.22 10.29
CA TYR A 214 -11.93 15.17 8.87
C TYR A 214 -12.59 13.94 8.25
N THR A 215 -13.15 14.13 7.07
CA THR A 215 -13.85 13.07 6.34
C THR A 215 -12.87 12.30 5.45
N PRO A 216 -13.26 11.11 4.93
CA PRO A 216 -12.50 10.43 3.88
C PRO A 216 -12.28 11.31 2.62
N SER A 217 -13.16 12.28 2.36
CA SER A 217 -12.97 13.23 1.27
C SER A 217 -11.84 14.22 1.54
N ASP A 218 -11.62 14.61 2.79
CA ASP A 218 -10.50 15.48 3.20
C ASP A 218 -9.17 14.73 3.20
N LEU A 219 -9.20 13.44 3.57
CA LEU A 219 -8.07 12.52 3.40
C LEU A 219 -7.62 12.47 1.92
N ALA A 220 -8.56 12.20 1.01
CA ALA A 220 -8.28 12.16 -0.43
C ALA A 220 -7.79 13.51 -0.97
N ALA A 221 -8.41 14.61 -0.54
CA ALA A 221 -7.99 15.96 -0.91
C ALA A 221 -6.54 16.26 -0.47
N THR A 222 -6.15 15.81 0.73
CA THR A 222 -4.78 15.97 1.24
C THR A 222 -3.77 15.20 0.38
N ILE A 223 -4.08 13.95 0.03
CA ILE A 223 -3.22 13.13 -0.83
C ILE A 223 -3.06 13.78 -2.20
N PHE A 224 -4.17 14.17 -2.85
CA PHE A 224 -4.13 14.79 -4.17
C PHE A 224 -3.44 16.15 -4.17
N HIS A 225 -3.58 16.92 -3.09
CA HIS A 225 -2.85 18.17 -2.90
C HIS A 225 -1.33 17.94 -2.88
N GLN A 226 -0.84 16.96 -2.10
CA GLN A 226 0.60 16.62 -2.08
C GLN A 226 1.10 16.07 -3.42
N LEU A 227 0.22 15.45 -4.22
CA LEU A 227 0.54 15.04 -5.59
C LEU A 227 0.50 16.20 -6.61
N GLY A 228 0.17 17.42 -6.19
CA GLY A 228 0.08 18.60 -7.06
C GLY A 228 -1.15 18.62 -7.96
N ILE A 229 -2.20 17.86 -7.64
CA ILE A 229 -3.45 17.86 -8.39
C ILE A 229 -4.31 19.05 -7.94
N ASP A 230 -4.64 19.90 -8.91
CA ASP A 230 -5.45 21.10 -8.70
C ASP A 230 -6.83 20.77 -8.10
N SER A 231 -7.32 21.60 -7.17
CA SER A 231 -8.60 21.41 -6.49
C SER A 231 -9.83 21.59 -7.39
N HIS A 232 -9.64 22.23 -8.55
CA HIS A 232 -10.63 22.38 -9.61
C HIS A 232 -10.38 21.41 -10.77
N ALA A 233 -9.45 20.47 -10.64
CA ALA A 233 -9.25 19.44 -11.65
C ALA A 233 -10.54 18.61 -11.81
N GLU A 234 -10.95 18.43 -13.06
CA GLU A 234 -12.13 17.68 -13.44
C GLU A 234 -11.76 16.59 -14.45
N PHE A 235 -12.43 15.44 -14.37
CA PHE A 235 -12.45 14.43 -15.41
C PHE A 235 -13.87 14.31 -15.95
N HIS A 236 -13.97 13.93 -17.22
CA HIS A 236 -15.25 13.81 -17.89
C HIS A 236 -15.53 12.33 -18.18
N ASP A 237 -16.78 11.90 -17.99
CA ASP A 237 -17.18 10.55 -18.39
C ASP A 237 -17.40 10.45 -19.91
N THR A 238 -17.82 9.28 -20.38
CA THR A 238 -18.09 9.02 -21.80
C THR A 238 -19.24 9.85 -22.38
N GLN A 239 -20.05 10.48 -21.54
CA GLN A 239 -21.14 11.39 -21.92
C GLN A 239 -20.72 12.87 -21.79
N GLY A 240 -19.47 13.14 -21.44
CA GLY A 240 -18.93 14.49 -21.26
C GLY A 240 -19.33 15.15 -19.94
N ARG A 241 -19.95 14.42 -18.99
CA ARG A 241 -20.35 14.98 -17.69
C ARG A 241 -19.09 15.26 -16.86
N PRO A 242 -18.93 16.48 -16.32
CA PRO A 242 -17.76 16.82 -15.50
C PRO A 242 -17.89 16.23 -14.09
N TYR A 243 -16.78 15.68 -13.60
CA TYR A 243 -16.61 15.19 -12.24
C TYR A 243 -15.34 15.79 -11.66
N ARG A 244 -15.43 16.39 -10.48
CA ARG A 244 -14.23 16.84 -9.77
C ARG A 244 -13.39 15.66 -9.32
N MET A 245 -12.07 15.82 -9.39
CA MET A 245 -11.11 14.82 -8.89
C MET A 245 -11.31 14.55 -7.39
N TYR A 246 -11.68 15.56 -6.60
CA TYR A 246 -12.08 15.41 -5.21
C TYR A 246 -13.02 16.53 -4.72
N LEU A 247 -13.74 16.27 -3.63
CA LEU A 247 -14.76 17.16 -3.06
C LEU A 247 -14.47 17.65 -1.63
N GLY A 248 -13.36 17.20 -1.02
CA GLY A 248 -12.92 17.63 0.32
C GLY A 248 -11.92 18.79 0.30
N ARG A 249 -11.40 19.13 1.48
CA ARG A 249 -10.34 20.13 1.64
C ARG A 249 -9.09 19.47 2.23
N PRO A 250 -7.87 19.86 1.78
CA PRO A 250 -6.66 19.39 2.42
C PRO A 250 -6.68 19.70 3.92
N ILE A 251 -6.24 18.73 4.74
CA ILE A 251 -6.18 18.84 6.19
C ILE A 251 -5.08 19.86 6.52
N ALA A 252 -5.47 21.09 6.79
CA ALA A 252 -4.53 22.22 6.91
C ALA A 252 -3.38 21.99 7.90
N PRO A 253 -3.57 21.33 9.07
CA PRO A 253 -2.45 21.03 9.97
C PRO A 253 -1.38 20.10 9.37
N LEU A 254 -1.71 19.27 8.37
CA LEU A 254 -0.76 18.35 7.72
C LEU A 254 0.08 19.01 6.64
N VAL A 255 -0.48 19.99 5.92
CA VAL A 255 0.12 20.57 4.68
C VAL A 255 0.52 22.04 4.80
N GLY A 256 0.17 22.69 5.91
CA GLY A 256 0.48 24.10 6.17
C GLY A 256 1.83 24.34 6.81
#